data_AF-A0A5T0WRA7-F1
#
_entry.id   AF-A0A5T0WRA7-F1
#
_cell.length_a   1.000
_cell.length_b   1.000
_cell.length_c   1.000
_cell.angle_alpha   90.00
_cell.angle_beta   90.00
_cell.angle_gamma   90.00
#
_symmetry.space_group_name_H-M   'P 1'
#
loop_
_entity.id
_entity.type
_entity.pdbx_description
1 polymer ?
#
loop_
_entity_poly.entity_id
_entity_poly.type
_entity_poly.pdbx_seq_one_letter_code
_entity_poly.pdbx_strand_id
1 'polypeptide(L)'
;VDSKFGYKDKDNTTKLNFSNTHFEDNAYFNNSEFYSYADFHECEFEKTASFYGVRFEKTPNFSQAIFKGNLNAVNTNLNFTFDNLQERIKQEYKDFNKTKEEKPLDKIANDFRDSFRIFKNALIKDNNALDASNFHKYELYCKEIELKESWNKLKKVDIDEDIDQNNKNYSKLMDFLLLGFYRKLCDHHTDFLKVFNNLILLIALYALFVFGFTWLHDDKLEDTRAILTLFGFFDKFRLYFDIISAIFVVFGCGFFVCKLNSYEKKNNVSKKQNINFIYIIGDFWNLTKSLFFASFISCVFYVLFLLFGFFLNLDKDFGYSLLINTLFVSLYICLVYTKSLFFGRYVVLIFSYIGFIIMLIKQPSVIHPLIGKIANESDKFFNYPSLIVLNILYTILLALVLFSLQKTARKNSIVPS
;
A
#
# COMPACT_ATOMS: atom_id res chain seq x y z
N VAL A 1 33.85 16.03 11.68
CA VAL A 1 33.34 16.85 12.79
C VAL A 1 31.87 16.53 12.89
N ASP A 2 31.43 15.92 13.99
CA ASP A 2 30.04 15.53 14.17
C ASP A 2 29.24 16.74 14.68
N SER A 3 28.93 17.67 13.76
CA SER A 3 28.17 18.87 14.10
C SER A 3 26.72 18.52 14.38
N LYS A 4 26.13 19.15 15.39
CA LYS A 4 24.71 18.99 15.74
C LYS A 4 23.97 20.27 15.40
N PHE A 5 22.94 20.17 14.58
CA PHE A 5 22.13 21.31 14.17
C PHE A 5 20.72 21.21 14.76
N GLY A 6 20.32 22.26 15.48
CA GLY A 6 19.03 22.33 16.18
C GLY A 6 19.01 21.62 17.53
N TYR A 7 17.84 21.59 18.16
CA TYR A 7 17.64 21.01 19.50
C TYR A 7 17.00 19.62 19.41
N LYS A 8 17.50 18.70 20.25
CA LYS A 8 17.02 17.31 20.35
C LYS A 8 15.62 17.17 20.99
N ASP A 9 15.02 18.27 21.44
CA ASP A 9 13.71 18.25 22.10
C ASP A 9 12.60 17.83 21.12
N LYS A 10 11.68 16.98 21.58
CA LYS A 10 10.60 16.40 20.76
C LYS A 10 9.61 17.45 20.28
N ASP A 11 9.42 18.52 21.07
CA ASP A 11 8.50 19.61 20.75
C ASP A 11 9.20 20.80 20.06
N ASN A 12 10.46 20.62 19.65
CA ASN A 12 11.25 21.68 19.03
C ASN A 12 10.64 22.12 17.68
N THR A 13 10.14 23.35 17.61
CA THR A 13 9.61 24.00 16.40
C THR A 13 10.66 24.80 15.63
N THR A 14 11.90 24.89 16.13
CA THR A 14 12.97 25.63 15.47
C THR A 14 13.22 25.09 14.06
N LYS A 15 13.14 25.99 13.07
CA LYS A 15 13.53 25.79 11.68
C LYS A 15 14.96 26.30 11.50
N LEU A 16 15.82 25.46 10.93
CA LEU A 16 17.15 25.85 10.48
C LEU A 16 17.00 26.35 9.05
N ASN A 17 17.09 27.66 8.87
CA ASN A 17 16.88 28.28 7.57
C ASN A 17 18.22 28.59 6.90
N PHE A 18 18.55 27.80 5.87
CA PHE A 18 19.64 28.06 4.94
C PHE A 18 19.10 28.54 3.60
N SER A 19 17.81 28.80 3.48
CA SER A 19 17.17 29.02 2.20
C SER A 19 17.73 30.25 1.46
N ASN A 20 17.82 30.17 0.13
CA ASN A 20 18.45 31.18 -0.74
C ASN A 20 19.94 31.45 -0.43
N THR A 21 20.62 30.59 0.32
CA THR A 21 22.05 30.78 0.61
C THR A 21 22.90 30.37 -0.57
N HIS A 22 23.90 31.18 -0.88
CA HIS A 22 24.91 30.91 -1.90
C HIS A 22 26.23 30.48 -1.22
N PHE A 23 26.65 29.24 -1.44
CA PHE A 23 27.89 28.67 -0.92
C PHE A 23 28.99 28.77 -1.99
N GLU A 24 29.85 29.78 -1.87
CA GLU A 24 30.93 30.08 -2.84
C GLU A 24 32.08 29.06 -2.83
N ASP A 25 32.33 28.43 -1.69
CA ASP A 25 33.35 27.38 -1.53
C ASP A 25 32.71 26.03 -1.14
N ASN A 26 33.53 25.00 -0.96
CA ASN A 26 33.07 23.68 -0.56
C ASN A 26 32.28 23.76 0.76
N ALA A 27 31.08 23.18 0.79
CA ALA A 27 30.22 23.12 1.95
C ALA A 27 30.20 21.69 2.51
N TYR A 28 30.78 21.49 3.70
CA TYR A 28 30.87 20.17 4.34
C TYR A 28 29.96 20.07 5.56
N PHE A 29 28.95 19.23 5.47
CA PHE A 29 28.07 18.83 6.56
C PHE A 29 28.36 17.39 7.05
N ASN A 30 29.52 16.84 6.71
CA ASN A 30 29.84 15.42 6.94
C ASN A 30 29.61 14.97 8.39
N ASN A 31 28.97 13.81 8.57
CA ASN A 31 28.63 13.19 9.85
C ASN A 31 27.80 14.07 10.79
N SER A 32 27.13 15.10 10.26
CA SER A 32 26.31 15.99 11.06
C SER A 32 24.91 15.41 11.32
N GLU A 33 24.32 15.77 12.46
CA GLU A 33 22.95 15.39 12.81
C GLU A 33 22.06 16.63 12.87
N PHE A 34 21.02 16.66 12.04
CA PHE A 34 20.00 17.72 12.00
C PHE A 34 18.76 17.26 12.79
N TYR A 35 18.61 17.73 14.03
CA TYR A 35 17.45 17.46 14.88
C TYR A 35 16.21 18.28 14.48
N SER A 36 16.46 19.49 13.98
CA SER A 36 15.44 20.42 13.49
C SER A 36 15.17 20.24 12.00
N TYR A 37 14.04 20.75 11.54
CA TYR A 37 13.78 20.89 10.11
C TYR A 37 14.85 21.80 9.48
N ALA A 38 15.50 21.32 8.43
CA ALA A 38 16.54 22.04 7.70
C ALA A 38 16.03 22.42 6.31
N ASP A 39 15.99 23.72 6.05
CA ASP A 39 15.52 24.29 4.81
C ASP A 39 16.70 24.81 3.99
N PHE A 40 16.98 24.12 2.90
CA PHE A 40 17.96 24.46 1.87
C PHE A 40 17.25 24.81 0.55
N HIS A 41 15.99 25.28 0.58
CA HIS A 41 15.32 25.68 -0.66
C HIS A 41 16.16 26.71 -1.41
N GLU A 42 16.22 26.59 -2.74
CA GLU A 42 16.90 27.57 -3.62
C GLU A 42 18.34 27.89 -3.17
N CYS A 43 19.01 26.97 -2.48
CA CYS A 43 20.44 27.10 -2.20
C CYS A 43 21.24 26.87 -3.46
N GLU A 44 22.35 27.58 -3.59
CA GLU A 44 23.30 27.39 -4.68
C GLU A 44 24.65 26.97 -4.10
N PHE A 45 25.17 25.84 -4.57
CA PHE A 45 26.48 25.32 -4.20
C PHE A 45 27.41 25.40 -5.40
N GLU A 46 28.34 26.36 -5.38
CA GLU A 46 29.32 26.57 -6.46
C GLU A 46 30.31 25.41 -6.59
N LYS A 47 30.80 24.93 -5.45
CA LYS A 47 31.77 23.82 -5.38
C LYS A 47 31.14 22.58 -4.74
N THR A 48 31.96 21.71 -4.15
CA THR A 48 31.50 20.43 -3.59
C THR A 48 30.58 20.68 -2.38
N ALA A 49 29.39 20.10 -2.41
CA ALA A 49 28.50 20.03 -1.27
C ALA A 49 28.47 18.59 -0.75
N SER A 50 28.89 18.39 0.50
CA SER A 50 29.03 17.06 1.07
C SER A 50 28.11 16.87 2.27
N PHE A 51 27.15 15.98 2.10
CA PHE A 51 26.21 15.49 3.12
C PHE A 51 26.54 14.04 3.52
N TYR A 52 27.81 13.64 3.36
CA TYR A 52 28.27 12.30 3.71
C TYR A 52 27.94 11.95 5.16
N GLY A 53 27.24 10.83 5.38
CA GLY A 53 26.91 10.37 6.73
C GLY A 53 25.96 11.29 7.52
N VAL A 54 25.31 12.26 6.86
CA VAL A 54 24.38 13.18 7.53
C VAL A 54 23.13 12.43 7.99
N ARG A 55 22.63 12.75 9.18
CA ARG A 55 21.36 12.23 9.68
C ARG A 55 20.32 13.36 9.81
N PHE A 56 19.20 13.21 9.11
CA PHE A 56 18.05 14.11 9.19
C PHE A 56 16.94 13.48 10.04
N GLU A 57 16.69 14.05 11.23
CA GLU A 57 15.59 13.62 12.12
C GLU A 57 14.22 14.14 11.67
N LYS A 58 14.22 15.21 10.88
CA LYS A 58 13.03 15.79 10.24
C LYS A 58 13.28 15.89 8.74
N THR A 59 12.22 15.83 7.95
CA THR A 59 12.29 15.92 6.49
C THR A 59 13.01 17.19 6.04
N PRO A 60 14.20 17.11 5.41
CA PRO A 60 14.86 18.30 4.89
C PRO A 60 14.19 18.78 3.60
N ASN A 61 14.35 20.06 3.29
CA ASN A 61 13.92 20.63 2.02
C ASN A 61 15.13 21.11 1.21
N PHE A 62 15.27 20.60 0.00
CA PHE A 62 16.27 20.96 -1.00
C PHE A 62 15.61 21.33 -2.33
N SER A 63 14.32 21.70 -2.31
CA SER A 63 13.59 22.07 -3.52
C SER A 63 14.31 23.20 -4.24
N GLN A 64 14.50 23.06 -5.55
CA GLN A 64 15.20 24.05 -6.39
C GLN A 64 16.66 24.33 -5.96
N ALA A 65 17.27 23.48 -5.14
CA ALA A 65 18.69 23.62 -4.82
C ALA A 65 19.55 23.31 -6.06
N ILE A 66 20.53 24.16 -6.34
CA ILE A 66 21.43 24.06 -7.49
C ILE A 66 22.80 23.59 -7.01
N PHE A 67 23.26 22.46 -7.53
CA PHE A 67 24.59 21.92 -7.28
C PHE A 67 25.43 22.02 -8.56
N LYS A 68 26.28 23.05 -8.65
CA LYS A 68 27.22 23.22 -9.78
C LYS A 68 28.43 22.30 -9.64
N GLY A 69 28.92 22.15 -8.41
CA GLY A 69 29.92 21.14 -8.05
C GLY A 69 29.31 19.77 -7.76
N ASN A 70 30.12 18.84 -7.21
CA ASN A 70 29.65 17.50 -6.87
C ASN A 70 28.79 17.51 -5.59
N LEU A 71 27.69 16.76 -5.59
CA LEU A 71 26.87 16.47 -4.40
C LEU A 71 27.25 15.08 -3.87
N ASN A 72 27.94 15.02 -2.73
CA ASN A 72 28.18 13.76 -2.04
C ASN A 72 27.06 13.49 -1.02
N ALA A 73 26.20 12.53 -1.34
CA ALA A 73 25.06 12.13 -0.50
C ALA A 73 25.21 10.73 0.14
N VAL A 74 26.38 10.10 0.00
CA VAL A 74 26.60 8.71 0.45
C VAL A 74 26.39 8.58 1.97
N ASN A 75 25.72 7.50 2.40
CA ASN A 75 25.40 7.24 3.81
C ASN A 75 24.50 8.31 4.48
N THR A 76 23.80 9.15 3.70
CA THR A 76 22.80 10.07 4.28
C THR A 76 21.61 9.27 4.82
N ASN A 77 21.23 9.51 6.08
CA ASN A 77 20.17 8.80 6.78
C ASN A 77 18.94 9.69 7.00
N LEU A 78 17.78 9.22 6.53
CA LEU A 78 16.48 9.86 6.72
C LEU A 78 15.72 9.19 7.89
N ASN A 79 15.78 9.78 9.08
CA ASN A 79 15.16 9.22 10.28
C ASN A 79 13.75 9.77 10.53
N PHE A 80 12.87 9.66 9.53
CA PHE A 80 11.46 10.06 9.64
C PHE A 80 10.54 9.13 8.84
N THR A 81 9.27 9.08 9.22
CA THR A 81 8.27 8.22 8.57
C THR A 81 7.51 8.96 7.46
N PHE A 82 6.73 8.23 6.67
CA PHE A 82 5.78 8.83 5.71
C PHE A 82 4.79 9.78 6.39
N ASP A 83 4.32 9.44 7.59
CA ASP A 83 3.38 10.29 8.33
C ASP A 83 4.06 11.60 8.75
N ASN A 84 5.33 11.56 9.18
CA ASN A 84 6.10 12.77 9.50
C ASN A 84 6.30 13.66 8.26
N LEU A 85 6.62 13.06 7.10
CA LEU A 85 6.75 13.79 5.84
C LEU A 85 5.41 14.42 5.43
N GLN A 86 4.30 13.69 5.56
CA GLN A 86 2.97 14.22 5.27
C GLN A 86 2.59 15.38 6.20
N GLU A 87 2.90 15.28 7.49
CA GLU A 87 2.71 16.35 8.46
C GLU A 87 3.56 17.58 8.10
N ARG A 88 4.83 17.37 7.71
CA ARG A 88 5.72 18.46 7.28
C ARG A 88 5.19 19.18 6.05
N ILE A 89 4.77 18.45 5.01
CA ILE A 89 4.19 19.04 3.79
C ILE A 89 2.94 19.88 4.13
N LYS A 90 2.08 19.39 5.03
CA LYS A 90 0.89 20.14 5.49
C LYS A 90 1.25 21.38 6.31
N GLN A 91 2.30 21.31 7.14
CA GLN A 91 2.80 22.46 7.88
C GLN A 91 3.35 23.51 6.92
N GLU A 92 4.19 23.12 5.97
CA GLU A 92 4.75 24.02 4.96
C GLU A 92 3.64 24.69 4.14
N TYR A 93 2.63 23.94 3.69
CA TYR A 93 1.45 24.51 3.02
C TYR A 93 0.71 25.54 3.87
N LYS A 94 0.54 25.29 5.18
CA LYS A 94 -0.10 26.27 6.07
C LYS A 94 0.75 27.52 6.24
N ASP A 95 2.06 27.36 6.32
CA ASP A 95 2.97 28.48 6.55
C ASP A 95 3.11 29.37 5.30
N PHE A 96 3.21 28.79 4.10
CA PHE A 96 3.17 29.54 2.84
C PHE A 96 1.86 30.33 2.64
N ASN A 97 0.70 29.71 2.93
CA ASN A 97 -0.58 30.38 2.70
C ASN A 97 -0.92 31.44 3.77
N LYS A 98 -0.19 31.50 4.89
CA LYS A 98 -0.30 32.64 5.82
C LYS A 98 0.29 33.92 5.22
N THR A 99 1.22 33.83 4.28
CA THR A 99 1.99 34.96 3.75
C THR A 99 1.46 35.54 2.42
N LYS A 100 0.17 35.32 2.09
CA LYS A 100 -0.58 35.83 0.91
C LYS A 100 -0.22 35.27 -0.47
N GLU A 101 0.78 34.40 -0.61
CA GLU A 101 1.03 33.65 -1.84
C GLU A 101 0.32 32.30 -1.79
N GLU A 102 -0.74 32.13 -2.58
CA GLU A 102 -1.49 30.87 -2.63
C GLU A 102 -0.71 29.79 -3.39
N LYS A 103 0.15 29.05 -2.68
CA LYS A 103 0.83 27.87 -3.23
C LYS A 103 0.05 26.61 -2.88
N PRO A 104 -0.49 25.88 -3.87
CA PRO A 104 -1.34 24.74 -3.58
C PRO A 104 -0.56 23.51 -3.09
N LEU A 105 -1.22 22.63 -2.35
CA LEU A 105 -0.59 21.50 -1.64
C LEU A 105 0.13 20.49 -2.55
N ASP A 106 -0.38 20.27 -3.78
CA ASP A 106 0.28 19.46 -4.81
C ASP A 106 1.62 20.05 -5.25
N LYS A 107 1.72 21.39 -5.37
CA LYS A 107 2.97 22.08 -5.71
C LYS A 107 3.98 21.98 -4.56
N ILE A 108 3.53 22.17 -3.31
CA ILE A 108 4.37 21.95 -2.12
C ILE A 108 4.87 20.50 -2.06
N ALA A 109 4.00 19.52 -2.31
CA ALA A 109 4.40 18.12 -2.36
C ALA A 109 5.44 17.85 -3.47
N ASN A 110 5.30 18.51 -4.62
CA ASN A 110 6.27 18.44 -5.71
C ASN A 110 7.63 19.09 -5.36
N ASP A 111 7.66 20.14 -4.53
CA ASP A 111 8.92 20.73 -4.05
C ASP A 111 9.70 19.75 -3.16
N PHE A 112 9.01 19.11 -2.21
CA PHE A 112 9.62 18.05 -1.41
C PHE A 112 10.05 16.85 -2.26
N ARG A 113 9.25 16.50 -3.29
CA ARG A 113 9.62 15.46 -4.26
C ARG A 113 10.94 15.77 -4.94
N ASP A 114 11.16 17.04 -5.31
CA ASP A 114 12.38 17.50 -5.96
C ASP A 114 13.61 17.27 -5.06
N SER A 115 13.48 17.57 -3.78
CA SER A 115 14.53 17.33 -2.77
C SER A 115 15.03 15.87 -2.80
N PHE A 116 14.10 14.91 -2.78
CA PHE A 116 14.44 13.49 -2.83
C PHE A 116 14.98 13.05 -4.18
N ARG A 117 14.50 13.66 -5.28
CA ARG A 117 14.97 13.39 -6.64
C ARG A 117 16.43 13.80 -6.81
N ILE A 118 16.83 14.95 -6.27
CA ILE A 118 18.22 15.45 -6.30
C ILE A 118 19.16 14.44 -5.65
N PHE A 119 18.88 14.04 -4.40
CA PHE A 119 19.71 13.07 -3.67
C PHE A 119 19.75 11.70 -4.35
N LYS A 120 18.59 11.19 -4.80
CA LYS A 120 18.52 9.93 -5.54
C LYS A 120 19.41 9.97 -6.79
N ASN A 121 19.33 11.02 -7.59
CA ASN A 121 20.10 11.12 -8.84
C ASN A 121 21.61 11.21 -8.57
N ALA A 122 22.02 11.93 -7.52
CA ALA A 122 23.41 11.96 -7.08
C ALA A 122 23.92 10.56 -6.67
N LEU A 123 23.13 9.83 -5.88
CA LEU A 123 23.48 8.48 -5.43
C LEU A 123 23.53 7.46 -6.58
N ILE A 124 22.63 7.56 -7.57
CA ILE A 124 22.67 6.72 -8.77
C ILE A 124 23.95 6.98 -9.58
N LYS A 125 24.34 8.26 -9.73
CA LYS A 125 25.59 8.65 -10.41
C LYS A 125 26.83 8.03 -9.72
N ASP A 126 26.78 7.91 -8.40
CA ASP A 126 27.85 7.33 -7.58
C ASP A 126 27.77 5.78 -7.44
N ASN A 127 26.93 5.11 -8.24
CA ASN A 127 26.67 3.66 -8.18
C ASN A 127 26.17 3.15 -6.82
N ASN A 128 25.54 4.01 -6.01
CA ASN A 128 24.98 3.64 -4.71
C ASN A 128 23.46 3.44 -4.82
N ALA A 129 23.06 2.33 -5.47
CA ALA A 129 21.66 2.02 -5.74
C ALA A 129 20.82 1.78 -4.46
N LEU A 130 21.45 1.27 -3.40
CA LEU A 130 20.78 0.98 -2.13
C LEU A 130 20.34 2.27 -1.44
N ASP A 131 21.26 3.23 -1.25
CA ASP A 131 20.93 4.52 -0.66
C ASP A 131 19.97 5.29 -1.58
N ALA A 132 20.16 5.24 -2.90
CA ALA A 132 19.25 5.87 -3.86
C ALA A 132 17.81 5.36 -3.73
N SER A 133 17.64 4.06 -3.45
CA SER A 133 16.33 3.43 -3.22
C SER A 133 15.59 4.05 -2.03
N ASN A 134 16.30 4.38 -0.95
CA ASN A 134 15.73 5.02 0.23
C ASN A 134 15.18 6.42 -0.08
N PHE A 135 15.90 7.24 -0.84
CA PHE A 135 15.41 8.55 -1.29
C PHE A 135 14.24 8.42 -2.27
N HIS A 136 14.35 7.49 -3.22
CA HIS A 136 13.31 7.24 -4.21
C HIS A 136 11.97 6.80 -3.57
N LYS A 137 12.01 6.09 -2.43
CA LYS A 137 10.83 5.75 -1.64
C LYS A 137 10.03 7.00 -1.23
N TYR A 138 10.71 8.03 -0.71
CA TYR A 138 10.07 9.28 -0.29
C TYR A 138 9.69 10.16 -1.49
N GLU A 139 10.47 10.14 -2.58
CA GLU A 139 10.10 10.76 -3.86
C GLU A 139 8.73 10.24 -4.37
N LEU A 140 8.54 8.91 -4.36
CA LEU A 140 7.28 8.28 -4.80
C LEU A 140 6.12 8.61 -3.85
N TYR A 141 6.37 8.70 -2.55
CA TYR A 141 5.35 9.11 -1.60
C TYR A 141 4.93 10.57 -1.76
N CYS A 142 5.86 11.49 -2.05
CA CYS A 142 5.51 12.86 -2.43
C CYS A 142 4.67 12.88 -3.70
N LYS A 143 4.98 12.01 -4.68
CA LYS A 143 4.16 11.86 -5.90
C LYS A 143 2.75 11.35 -5.61
N GLU A 144 2.57 10.45 -4.64
CA GLU A 144 1.22 10.05 -4.19
C GLU A 144 0.41 11.26 -3.69
N ILE A 145 1.02 12.10 -2.85
CA ILE A 145 0.35 13.30 -2.30
C ILE A 145 0.03 14.28 -3.42
N GLU A 146 0.98 14.55 -4.31
CA GLU A 146 0.81 15.40 -5.50
C GLU A 146 -0.38 14.94 -6.35
N LEU A 147 -0.43 13.65 -6.72
CA LEU A 147 -1.49 13.09 -7.54
C LEU A 147 -2.86 13.16 -6.85
N LYS A 148 -2.91 12.80 -5.56
CA LYS A 148 -4.14 12.86 -4.77
C LYS A 148 -4.74 14.27 -4.74
N GLU A 149 -3.93 15.27 -4.44
CA GLU A 149 -4.40 16.65 -4.36
C GLU A 149 -4.72 17.23 -5.74
N SER A 150 -3.94 16.90 -6.76
CA SER A 150 -4.26 17.29 -8.13
C SER A 150 -5.62 16.75 -8.61
N TRP A 151 -5.94 15.50 -8.28
CA TRP A 151 -7.23 14.87 -8.57
C TRP A 151 -8.38 15.47 -7.75
N ASN A 152 -8.16 15.80 -6.48
CA ASN A 152 -9.16 16.45 -5.64
C ASN A 152 -9.54 17.85 -6.16
N LYS A 153 -8.61 18.59 -6.76
CA LYS A 153 -8.90 19.87 -7.40
C LYS A 153 -9.78 19.70 -8.64
N LEU A 154 -9.47 18.71 -9.48
CA LEU A 154 -10.22 18.44 -10.71
C LEU A 154 -11.70 18.12 -10.43
N LYS A 155 -11.99 17.45 -9.30
CA LYS A 155 -13.37 17.20 -8.85
C LYS A 155 -14.17 18.47 -8.49
N LYS A 156 -13.51 19.60 -8.28
CA LYS A 156 -14.16 20.86 -7.86
C LYS A 156 -14.43 21.81 -9.03
N VAL A 157 -13.97 21.48 -10.23
CA VAL A 157 -14.20 22.26 -11.45
C VAL A 157 -15.35 21.61 -12.21
N ASP A 158 -16.33 22.39 -12.69
CA ASP A 158 -17.40 21.87 -13.55
C ASP A 158 -16.77 21.22 -14.78
N ILE A 159 -17.02 19.91 -14.96
CA ILE A 159 -16.42 19.10 -16.00
C ILE A 159 -17.27 19.28 -17.27
N ASP A 160 -17.17 20.46 -17.90
CA ASP A 160 -17.69 20.66 -19.25
C ASP A 160 -16.61 20.25 -20.28
N GLU A 161 -16.88 19.10 -20.89
CA GLU A 161 -16.49 18.64 -22.25
C GLU A 161 -15.02 18.74 -22.70
N ASP A 162 -14.17 17.81 -22.24
CA ASP A 162 -13.08 17.27 -23.07
C ASP A 162 -12.75 15.82 -22.68
N ILE A 163 -12.88 14.89 -23.63
CA ILE A 163 -12.58 13.45 -23.45
C ILE A 163 -11.10 13.26 -23.07
N ASP A 164 -10.20 14.06 -23.63
CA ASP A 164 -8.76 13.96 -23.37
C ASP A 164 -8.41 14.38 -21.94
N GLN A 165 -9.10 15.38 -21.43
CA GLN A 165 -8.96 15.81 -20.04
C GLN A 165 -9.48 14.75 -19.08
N ASN A 166 -10.61 14.11 -19.39
CA ASN A 166 -11.14 13.00 -18.59
C ASN A 166 -10.18 11.81 -18.55
N ASN A 167 -9.62 11.41 -19.68
CA ASN A 167 -8.62 10.34 -19.75
C ASN A 167 -7.37 10.64 -18.91
N LYS A 168 -6.85 11.88 -19.00
CA LYS A 168 -5.72 12.32 -18.16
C LYS A 168 -6.06 12.27 -16.67
N ASN A 169 -7.30 12.60 -16.31
CA ASN A 169 -7.75 12.56 -14.92
C ASN A 169 -7.78 11.10 -14.42
N TYR A 170 -8.39 10.17 -15.17
CA TYR A 170 -8.42 8.75 -14.78
C TYR A 170 -7.03 8.14 -14.68
N SER A 171 -6.12 8.50 -15.57
CA SER A 171 -4.72 8.09 -15.49
C SER A 171 -4.06 8.53 -14.17
N LYS A 172 -4.25 9.80 -13.75
CA LYS A 172 -3.75 10.28 -12.45
C LYS A 172 -4.34 9.52 -11.26
N LEU A 173 -5.63 9.22 -11.30
CA LEU A 173 -6.29 8.41 -10.27
C LEU A 173 -5.68 7.01 -10.22
N MET A 174 -5.49 6.38 -11.39
CA MET A 174 -4.92 5.04 -11.48
C MET A 174 -3.47 5.01 -10.98
N ASP A 175 -2.66 5.99 -11.37
CA ASP A 175 -1.28 6.15 -10.87
C ASP A 175 -1.25 6.32 -9.35
N PHE A 176 -2.16 7.14 -8.80
CA PHE A 176 -2.28 7.32 -7.36
C PHE A 176 -2.65 6.01 -6.64
N LEU A 177 -3.63 5.27 -7.16
CA LEU A 177 -4.05 3.98 -6.60
C LEU A 177 -2.93 2.95 -6.68
N LEU A 178 -2.23 2.89 -7.82
CA LEU A 178 -1.12 1.96 -8.05
C LEU A 178 0.08 2.26 -7.14
N LEU A 179 0.46 3.53 -7.01
CA LEU A 179 1.51 3.94 -6.07
C LEU A 179 1.13 3.60 -4.63
N GLY A 180 -0.10 3.92 -4.22
CA GLY A 180 -0.62 3.59 -2.89
C GLY A 180 -0.62 2.07 -2.63
N PHE A 181 -0.95 1.28 -3.65
CA PHE A 181 -0.89 -0.18 -3.59
C PHE A 181 0.55 -0.66 -3.36
N TYR A 182 1.51 -0.18 -4.16
CA TYR A 182 2.91 -0.56 -3.99
C TYR A 182 3.51 -0.07 -2.67
N ARG A 183 3.06 1.06 -2.12
CA ARG A 183 3.48 1.48 -0.77
C ARG A 183 3.04 0.47 0.27
N LYS A 184 1.79 0.00 0.25
CA LYS A 184 1.31 -0.99 1.22
C LYS A 184 1.86 -2.40 0.97
N LEU A 185 2.07 -2.76 -0.28
CA LEU A 185 2.60 -4.04 -0.69
C LEU A 185 4.10 -4.20 -0.35
N CYS A 186 4.91 -3.15 -0.49
CA CYS A 186 6.38 -3.29 -0.51
C CYS A 186 7.17 -2.00 -0.19
N ASP A 187 6.51 -0.99 0.38
CA ASP A 187 7.10 0.34 0.63
C ASP A 187 7.78 0.92 -0.62
N HIS A 188 7.05 0.96 -1.74
CA HIS A 188 7.53 1.49 -3.03
C HIS A 188 8.74 0.75 -3.63
N HIS A 189 8.70 -0.57 -3.56
CA HIS A 189 9.72 -1.48 -4.08
C HIS A 189 11.06 -1.37 -3.34
N THR A 190 11.01 -1.21 -2.02
CA THR A 190 12.21 -1.15 -1.18
C THR A 190 12.30 -2.32 -0.21
N ASP A 191 11.16 -2.83 0.26
CA ASP A 191 11.13 -3.94 1.23
C ASP A 191 10.84 -5.27 0.54
N PHE A 192 11.90 -6.08 0.35
CA PHE A 192 11.85 -7.40 -0.28
C PHE A 192 11.01 -8.39 0.53
N LEU A 193 11.19 -8.43 1.86
CA LEU A 193 10.47 -9.38 2.71
C LEU A 193 8.98 -9.07 2.72
N LYS A 194 8.60 -7.79 2.72
CA LYS A 194 7.21 -7.37 2.69
C LYS A 194 6.50 -7.79 1.40
N VAL A 195 7.13 -7.60 0.23
CA VAL A 195 6.55 -8.07 -1.04
C VAL A 195 6.48 -9.60 -1.10
N PHE A 196 7.51 -10.29 -0.62
CA PHE A 196 7.52 -11.76 -0.59
C PHE A 196 6.44 -12.33 0.34
N ASN A 197 6.27 -11.75 1.52
CA ASN A 197 5.20 -12.13 2.44
C ASN A 197 3.80 -11.93 1.84
N ASN A 198 3.59 -10.81 1.12
CA ASN A 198 2.33 -10.57 0.42
C ASN A 198 2.12 -11.50 -0.79
N LEU A 199 3.19 -11.97 -1.43
CA LEU A 199 3.12 -13.02 -2.46
C LEU A 199 2.63 -14.35 -1.87
N ILE A 200 3.22 -14.80 -0.76
CA ILE A 200 2.81 -16.02 -0.07
C ILE A 200 1.35 -15.93 0.39
N LEU A 201 0.95 -14.77 0.92
CA LEU A 201 -0.44 -14.49 1.28
C LEU A 201 -1.40 -14.62 0.08
N LEU A 202 -1.03 -14.08 -1.09
CA LEU A 202 -1.84 -14.18 -2.30
C LEU A 202 -2.04 -15.64 -2.73
N ILE A 203 -0.95 -16.42 -2.76
CA ILE A 203 -0.98 -17.84 -3.14
C ILE A 203 -1.86 -18.65 -2.18
N ALA A 204 -1.66 -18.46 -0.87
CA ALA A 204 -2.43 -19.17 0.16
C ALA A 204 -3.92 -18.81 0.11
N LEU A 205 -4.25 -17.53 -0.08
CA LEU A 205 -5.63 -17.07 -0.21
C LEU A 205 -6.29 -17.65 -1.46
N TYR A 206 -5.59 -17.66 -2.59
CA TYR A 206 -6.11 -18.25 -3.82
C TYR A 206 -6.38 -19.75 -3.65
N ALA A 207 -5.45 -20.49 -3.06
CA ALA A 207 -5.65 -21.92 -2.77
C ALA A 207 -6.87 -22.16 -1.87
N LEU A 208 -7.09 -21.32 -0.85
CA LEU A 208 -8.27 -21.38 0.01
C LEU A 208 -9.57 -21.17 -0.78
N PHE A 209 -9.58 -20.25 -1.73
CA PHE A 209 -10.75 -19.99 -2.58
C PHE A 209 -11.02 -21.12 -3.59
N VAL A 210 -9.97 -21.65 -4.23
CA VAL A 210 -10.09 -22.84 -5.11
C VAL A 210 -10.67 -24.00 -4.31
N PHE A 211 -10.12 -24.28 -3.13
CA PHE A 211 -10.57 -25.37 -2.28
C PHE A 211 -11.99 -25.15 -1.72
N GLY A 212 -12.35 -23.90 -1.39
CA GLY A 212 -13.73 -23.57 -1.02
C GLY A 212 -14.71 -23.77 -2.19
N PHE A 213 -14.28 -23.47 -3.41
CA PHE A 213 -15.08 -23.67 -4.61
C PHE A 213 -15.34 -25.15 -4.88
N THR A 214 -14.33 -26.00 -4.72
CA THR A 214 -14.48 -27.46 -4.86
C THR A 214 -15.44 -28.02 -3.84
N TRP A 215 -15.31 -27.61 -2.59
CA TRP A 215 -16.19 -28.07 -1.52
C TRP A 215 -17.66 -27.71 -1.79
N LEU A 216 -17.93 -26.51 -2.30
CA LEU A 216 -19.29 -26.09 -2.63
C LEU A 216 -19.92 -26.86 -3.80
N HIS A 217 -19.11 -27.48 -4.66
CA HIS A 217 -19.55 -28.18 -5.87
C HIS A 217 -19.28 -29.69 -5.80
N ASP A 218 -18.95 -30.22 -4.62
CA ASP A 218 -18.54 -31.61 -4.37
C ASP A 218 -19.68 -32.61 -4.68
N ASP A 219 -20.95 -32.22 -4.50
CA ASP A 219 -22.13 -33.01 -4.91
C ASP A 219 -22.19 -33.29 -6.43
N LYS A 220 -21.37 -32.61 -7.25
CA LYS A 220 -21.24 -32.83 -8.70
C LYS A 220 -19.88 -33.43 -9.11
N LEU A 221 -18.99 -33.70 -8.16
CA LEU A 221 -17.63 -34.20 -8.40
C LEU A 221 -17.39 -35.44 -7.53
N GLU A 222 -17.82 -36.61 -8.01
CA GLU A 222 -17.41 -37.89 -7.41
C GLU A 222 -15.88 -38.02 -7.48
N ASP A 223 -15.24 -37.89 -6.31
CA ASP A 223 -14.46 -38.92 -5.64
C ASP A 223 -13.24 -38.30 -4.92
N THR A 224 -13.35 -38.04 -3.61
CA THR A 224 -12.17 -38.02 -2.74
C THR A 224 -12.53 -38.38 -1.28
N ARG A 225 -12.71 -39.68 -1.03
CA ARG A 225 -13.10 -40.26 0.27
C ARG A 225 -12.13 -40.03 1.45
N ALA A 226 -10.97 -39.40 1.24
CA ALA A 226 -10.01 -39.10 2.31
C ALA A 226 -10.18 -37.71 2.95
N ILE A 227 -11.05 -36.85 2.40
CA ILE A 227 -11.27 -35.49 2.89
C ILE A 227 -12.48 -35.42 3.85
N LEU A 228 -13.43 -36.36 3.80
CA LEU A 228 -14.75 -36.28 4.46
C LEU A 228 -14.78 -36.04 6.00
N THR A 229 -13.76 -36.42 6.77
CA THR A 229 -13.86 -36.41 8.25
C THR A 229 -13.66 -35.04 8.91
N LEU A 230 -13.00 -34.08 8.25
CA LEU A 230 -12.96 -32.68 8.69
C LEU A 230 -14.12 -31.84 8.09
N PHE A 231 -14.70 -32.30 6.97
CA PHE A 231 -15.62 -31.54 6.13
C PHE A 231 -17.10 -31.71 6.47
N GLY A 232 -17.52 -32.87 6.99
CA GLY A 232 -18.88 -33.05 7.53
C GLY A 232 -19.22 -32.13 8.70
N PHE A 233 -18.22 -31.54 9.35
CA PHE A 233 -18.40 -30.51 10.39
C PHE A 233 -18.90 -29.17 9.82
N PHE A 234 -18.55 -28.83 8.58
CA PHE A 234 -18.84 -27.53 7.98
C PHE A 234 -20.17 -27.47 7.21
N ASP A 235 -20.74 -28.60 6.79
CA ASP A 235 -21.99 -28.66 6.02
C ASP A 235 -23.21 -28.07 6.75
N LYS A 236 -23.22 -28.13 8.08
CA LYS A 236 -24.27 -27.48 8.90
C LYS A 236 -24.24 -25.95 8.82
N PHE A 237 -23.21 -25.33 8.24
CA PHE A 237 -23.04 -23.87 8.22
C PHE A 237 -23.58 -23.18 6.95
N ARG A 238 -24.03 -23.91 5.92
CA ARG A 238 -24.50 -23.31 4.65
C ARG A 238 -25.67 -22.34 4.83
N LEU A 239 -26.67 -22.73 5.63
CA LEU A 239 -27.82 -21.89 6.01
C LEU A 239 -27.40 -20.68 6.88
N TYR A 240 -26.32 -20.82 7.63
CA TYR A 240 -25.76 -19.72 8.42
C TYR A 240 -25.10 -18.66 7.53
N PHE A 241 -24.50 -19.01 6.38
CA PHE A 241 -23.86 -18.02 5.51
C PHE A 241 -24.84 -17.00 4.92
N ASP A 242 -26.04 -17.41 4.52
CA ASP A 242 -27.04 -16.48 3.97
C ASP A 242 -27.61 -15.55 5.07
N ILE A 243 -27.86 -16.11 6.26
CA ILE A 243 -28.29 -15.34 7.43
C ILE A 243 -27.19 -14.38 7.89
N ILE A 244 -25.94 -14.84 7.94
CA ILE A 244 -24.76 -14.02 8.28
C ILE A 244 -24.59 -12.91 7.24
N SER A 245 -24.69 -13.20 5.94
CA SER A 245 -24.59 -12.20 4.88
C SER A 245 -25.65 -11.09 5.02
N ALA A 246 -26.91 -11.44 5.26
CA ALA A 246 -27.99 -10.47 5.50
C ALA A 246 -27.75 -9.63 6.78
N ILE A 247 -27.29 -10.26 7.87
CA ILE A 247 -26.92 -9.58 9.12
C ILE A 247 -25.74 -8.63 8.88
N PHE A 248 -24.71 -9.04 8.13
CA PHE A 248 -23.56 -8.20 7.80
C PHE A 248 -23.95 -6.96 6.99
N VAL A 249 -24.94 -7.05 6.09
CA VAL A 249 -25.47 -5.89 5.36
C VAL A 249 -26.18 -4.92 6.31
N VAL A 250 -27.05 -5.41 7.19
CA VAL A 250 -27.81 -4.58 8.14
C VAL A 250 -26.88 -3.92 9.18
N PHE A 251 -25.98 -4.70 9.79
CA PHE A 251 -25.01 -4.18 10.76
C PHE A 251 -23.91 -3.34 10.09
N GLY A 252 -23.58 -3.58 8.81
CA GLY A 252 -22.67 -2.76 8.05
C GLY A 252 -23.17 -1.35 7.79
N CYS A 253 -24.43 -1.25 7.37
CA CYS A 253 -25.11 0.03 7.23
C CYS A 253 -25.19 0.75 8.58
N GLY A 254 -25.54 0.05 9.67
CA GLY A 254 -25.54 0.60 11.02
C GLY A 254 -24.15 1.08 11.50
N PHE A 255 -23.11 0.28 11.30
CA PHE A 255 -21.74 0.62 11.68
C PHE A 255 -21.18 1.78 10.85
N PHE A 256 -21.55 1.90 9.57
CA PHE A 256 -21.17 3.02 8.71
C PHE A 256 -21.83 4.33 9.18
N VAL A 257 -23.11 4.29 9.58
CA VAL A 257 -23.83 5.43 10.17
C VAL A 257 -23.27 5.80 11.55
N CYS A 258 -22.99 4.82 12.41
CA CYS A 258 -22.37 5.06 13.72
C CYS A 258 -20.92 5.58 13.60
N LYS A 259 -20.19 5.18 12.56
CA LYS A 259 -18.83 5.68 12.28
C LYS A 259 -18.83 7.13 11.80
N LEU A 260 -19.91 7.59 11.15
CA LEU A 260 -20.12 9.01 10.84
C LEU A 260 -20.28 9.82 12.14
N ASN A 261 -21.13 9.36 13.07
CA ASN A 261 -21.34 10.00 14.36
C ASN A 261 -20.13 9.92 15.32
N SER A 262 -19.30 8.88 15.22
CA SER A 262 -18.14 8.71 16.12
C SER A 262 -16.91 9.53 15.68
N TYR A 263 -16.91 10.13 14.49
CA TYR A 263 -15.81 10.99 14.04
C TYR A 263 -15.83 12.37 14.72
N GLU A 264 -16.97 12.78 15.26
CA GLU A 264 -17.10 14.04 16.02
C GLU A 264 -16.68 13.94 17.50
N LYS A 265 -16.53 12.73 18.06
CA LYS A 265 -16.56 12.56 19.52
C LYS A 265 -15.33 11.93 20.17
N LYS A 266 -14.15 12.05 19.56
CA LYS A 266 -12.94 11.44 20.13
C LYS A 266 -11.75 12.40 20.26
N ASN A 267 -11.91 13.39 21.13
CA ASN A 267 -10.84 13.93 21.96
C ASN A 267 -11.16 13.64 23.43
N ASN A 268 -10.30 12.84 24.07
CA ASN A 268 -9.87 12.89 25.49
C ASN A 268 -9.55 11.50 26.09
N VAL A 269 -8.25 11.21 26.05
CA VAL A 269 -7.33 10.68 27.09
C VAL A 269 -7.88 9.83 28.27
N SER A 270 -7.27 8.65 28.50
CA SER A 270 -6.43 8.37 29.69
C SER A 270 -5.80 6.96 29.66
N LYS A 271 -4.51 6.88 30.04
CA LYS A 271 -3.67 5.67 30.19
C LYS A 271 -3.47 5.37 31.67
N LYS A 272 -3.52 4.08 32.09
CA LYS A 272 -2.37 3.36 32.68
C LYS A 272 -2.67 1.85 32.89
N GLN A 273 -1.64 1.02 32.66
CA GLN A 273 -1.42 -0.36 33.13
C GLN A 273 -2.11 -1.61 32.49
N ASN A 274 -2.70 -1.52 31.30
CA ASN A 274 -3.24 -2.70 30.55
C ASN A 274 -2.71 -2.81 29.10
N ILE A 275 -1.43 -2.52 28.89
CA ILE A 275 -0.88 -2.16 27.55
C ILE A 275 -0.82 -3.36 26.58
N ASN A 276 -0.64 -4.60 27.04
CA ASN A 276 -0.59 -5.76 26.13
C ASN A 276 -1.98 -6.24 25.70
N PHE A 277 -2.93 -6.39 26.62
CA PHE A 277 -4.26 -6.94 26.28
C PHE A 277 -5.12 -5.94 25.49
N ILE A 278 -5.07 -4.65 25.85
CA ILE A 278 -5.77 -3.59 25.08
C ILE A 278 -5.20 -3.51 23.66
N TYR A 279 -3.88 -3.66 23.51
CA TYR A 279 -3.26 -3.69 22.19
C TYR A 279 -3.73 -4.90 21.37
N ILE A 280 -3.72 -6.11 21.95
CA ILE A 280 -4.19 -7.34 21.28
C ILE A 280 -5.66 -7.20 20.86
N ILE A 281 -6.54 -6.72 21.74
CA ILE A 281 -7.96 -6.49 21.40
C ILE A 281 -8.09 -5.43 20.29
N GLY A 282 -7.35 -4.32 20.40
CA GLY A 282 -7.38 -3.26 19.41
C GLY A 282 -6.89 -3.73 18.04
N ASP A 283 -5.86 -4.59 18.03
CA ASP A 283 -5.31 -5.21 16.84
C ASP A 283 -6.29 -6.18 16.20
N PHE A 284 -6.91 -7.06 17.00
CA PHE A 284 -7.99 -7.94 16.55
C PHE A 284 -9.14 -7.14 15.95
N TRP A 285 -9.55 -6.05 16.59
CA TRP A 285 -10.58 -5.16 16.08
C TRP A 285 -10.20 -4.47 14.75
N ASN A 286 -8.91 -4.21 14.53
CA ASN A 286 -8.44 -3.70 13.23
C ASN A 286 -8.53 -4.78 12.14
N LEU A 287 -8.23 -6.05 12.47
CA LEU A 287 -8.40 -7.16 11.53
C LEU A 287 -9.87 -7.37 11.21
N THR A 288 -10.75 -7.42 12.21
CA THR A 288 -12.19 -7.62 11.98
C THR A 288 -12.78 -6.50 11.14
N LYS A 289 -12.37 -5.23 11.36
CA LYS A 289 -12.74 -4.11 10.48
C LYS A 289 -12.30 -4.32 9.03
N SER A 290 -11.07 -4.80 8.81
CA SER A 290 -10.56 -5.08 7.46
C SER A 290 -11.37 -6.18 6.77
N LEU A 291 -11.65 -7.28 7.48
CA LEU A 291 -12.45 -8.39 6.96
C LEU A 291 -13.89 -7.96 6.67
N PHE A 292 -14.50 -7.21 7.60
CA PHE A 292 -15.83 -6.64 7.44
C PHE A 292 -15.91 -5.75 6.19
N PHE A 293 -14.91 -4.88 5.99
CA PHE A 293 -14.86 -3.99 4.84
C PHE A 293 -14.71 -4.75 3.51
N ALA A 294 -13.91 -5.83 3.49
CA ALA A 294 -13.80 -6.70 2.32
C ALA A 294 -15.14 -7.34 1.96
N SER A 295 -15.82 -7.94 2.95
CA SER A 295 -17.15 -8.54 2.75
C SER A 295 -18.19 -7.51 2.31
N PHE A 296 -18.18 -6.32 2.92
CA PHE A 296 -19.09 -5.23 2.56
C PHE A 296 -18.92 -4.81 1.09
N ILE A 297 -17.67 -4.62 0.62
CA ILE A 297 -17.41 -4.31 -0.80
C ILE A 297 -18.01 -5.38 -1.70
N SER A 298 -17.76 -6.65 -1.39
CA SER A 298 -18.26 -7.76 -2.21
C SER A 298 -19.79 -7.82 -2.25
N CYS A 299 -20.46 -7.57 -1.13
CA CYS A 299 -21.92 -7.48 -1.08
C CYS A 299 -22.47 -6.30 -1.89
N VAL A 300 -21.82 -5.13 -1.83
CA VAL A 300 -22.23 -3.95 -2.61
C VAL A 300 -22.10 -4.24 -4.11
N PHE A 301 -20.97 -4.81 -4.55
CA PHE A 301 -20.80 -5.22 -5.95
C PHE A 301 -21.83 -6.27 -6.35
N TYR A 302 -22.08 -7.27 -5.51
CA TYR A 302 -23.12 -8.26 -5.76
C TYR A 302 -24.48 -7.62 -6.00
N VAL A 303 -24.97 -6.76 -5.10
CA VAL A 303 -26.28 -6.10 -5.24
C VAL A 303 -26.34 -5.21 -6.48
N LEU A 304 -25.29 -4.41 -6.71
CA LEU A 304 -25.24 -3.47 -7.84
C LEU A 304 -25.28 -4.18 -9.19
N PHE A 305 -24.54 -5.28 -9.32
CA PHE A 305 -24.47 -6.04 -10.57
C PHE A 305 -25.50 -7.16 -10.69
N LEU A 306 -26.18 -7.56 -9.60
CA LEU A 306 -27.34 -8.46 -9.68
C LEU A 306 -28.48 -7.80 -10.48
N LEU A 307 -28.72 -6.51 -10.23
CA LEU A 307 -29.67 -5.70 -11.01
C LEU A 307 -29.29 -5.71 -12.50
N PHE A 308 -28.01 -5.55 -12.81
CA PHE A 308 -27.50 -5.60 -14.18
C PHE A 308 -27.60 -6.99 -14.81
N GLY A 309 -27.33 -8.05 -14.03
CA GLY A 309 -27.48 -9.44 -14.46
C GLY A 309 -28.93 -9.80 -14.78
N PHE A 310 -29.90 -9.24 -14.04
CA PHE A 310 -31.32 -9.35 -14.36
C PHE A 310 -31.64 -8.70 -15.71
N PHE A 311 -31.12 -7.50 -16.00
CA PHE A 311 -31.30 -6.85 -17.30
C PHE A 311 -30.69 -7.64 -18.47
N LEU A 312 -29.59 -8.35 -18.24
CA LEU A 312 -28.89 -9.15 -19.26
C LEU A 312 -29.35 -10.61 -19.32
N ASN A 313 -30.36 -11.00 -18.53
CA ASN A 313 -30.88 -12.37 -18.44
C ASN A 313 -29.79 -13.41 -18.09
N LEU A 314 -28.86 -13.05 -17.21
CA LEU A 314 -27.79 -13.92 -16.72
C LEU A 314 -28.30 -14.84 -15.61
N ASP A 315 -27.81 -16.08 -15.58
CA ASP A 315 -28.21 -17.10 -14.59
C ASP A 315 -27.85 -16.67 -13.15
N LYS A 316 -28.53 -17.24 -12.15
CA LYS A 316 -28.25 -17.00 -10.71
C LYS A 316 -26.80 -17.32 -10.35
N ASP A 317 -26.18 -18.28 -11.04
CA ASP A 317 -24.77 -18.64 -10.90
C ASP A 317 -23.82 -17.45 -11.20
N PHE A 318 -24.24 -16.49 -12.03
CA PHE A 318 -23.49 -15.26 -12.30
C PHE A 318 -23.33 -14.40 -11.05
N GLY A 319 -24.40 -14.22 -10.27
CA GLY A 319 -24.36 -13.43 -9.04
C GLY A 319 -23.41 -14.05 -8.02
N TYR A 320 -23.52 -15.35 -7.78
CA TYR A 320 -22.63 -16.07 -6.86
C TYR A 320 -21.16 -16.01 -7.30
N SER A 321 -20.92 -16.20 -8.60
CA SER A 321 -19.58 -16.04 -9.19
C SER A 321 -19.00 -14.65 -8.92
N LEU A 322 -19.78 -13.60 -9.15
CA LEU A 322 -19.34 -12.23 -8.93
C LEU A 322 -19.01 -11.97 -7.46
N LEU A 323 -19.83 -12.47 -6.53
CA LEU A 323 -19.62 -12.33 -5.09
C LEU A 323 -18.29 -12.96 -4.66
N ILE A 324 -18.05 -14.22 -5.03
CA ILE A 324 -16.83 -14.97 -4.68
C ILE A 324 -15.60 -14.27 -5.24
N ASN A 325 -15.62 -13.92 -6.53
CA ASN A 325 -14.49 -13.28 -7.20
C ASN A 325 -14.17 -11.89 -6.65
N THR A 326 -15.20 -11.09 -6.36
CA THR A 326 -15.00 -9.78 -5.73
C THR A 326 -14.50 -9.93 -4.29
N LEU A 327 -14.97 -10.94 -3.55
CA LEU A 327 -14.51 -11.27 -2.19
C LEU A 327 -13.05 -11.68 -2.15
N PHE A 328 -12.59 -12.48 -3.12
CA PHE A 328 -11.18 -12.83 -3.23
C PHE A 328 -10.30 -11.58 -3.36
N VAL A 329 -10.62 -10.71 -4.33
CA VAL A 329 -9.84 -9.48 -4.58
C VAL A 329 -9.93 -8.51 -3.41
N SER A 330 -11.13 -8.29 -2.86
CA SER A 330 -11.34 -7.36 -1.75
C SER A 330 -10.64 -7.82 -0.47
N LEU A 331 -10.66 -9.12 -0.16
CA LEU A 331 -9.93 -9.71 0.98
C LEU A 331 -8.43 -9.53 0.82
N TYR A 332 -7.88 -9.86 -0.36
CA TYR A 332 -6.46 -9.69 -0.60
C TYR A 332 -6.02 -8.24 -0.39
N ILE A 333 -6.71 -7.28 -1.02
CA ILE A 333 -6.41 -5.85 -0.88
C ILE A 333 -6.55 -5.42 0.60
N CYS A 334 -7.60 -5.85 1.30
CA CYS A 334 -7.82 -5.48 2.70
C CYS A 334 -6.74 -6.04 3.64
N LEU A 335 -6.25 -7.26 3.39
CA LEU A 335 -5.14 -7.84 4.15
C LEU A 335 -3.82 -7.13 3.83
N VAL A 336 -3.56 -6.78 2.57
CA VAL A 336 -2.41 -5.94 2.18
C VAL A 336 -2.49 -4.54 2.80
N TYR A 337 -3.67 -4.01 3.07
CA TYR A 337 -3.88 -2.69 3.67
C TYR A 337 -4.13 -2.71 5.18
N THR A 338 -4.16 -3.88 5.81
CA THR A 338 -4.59 -3.99 7.19
C THR A 338 -3.65 -3.22 8.12
N LYS A 339 -4.26 -2.55 9.11
CA LYS A 339 -3.57 -1.89 10.22
C LYS A 339 -3.31 -2.84 11.40
N SER A 340 -3.87 -4.05 11.36
CA SER A 340 -3.61 -5.09 12.35
C SER A 340 -2.23 -5.67 12.11
N LEU A 341 -1.30 -5.36 13.00
CA LEU A 341 0.07 -5.85 12.97
C LEU A 341 0.11 -7.29 13.47
N PHE A 342 -0.41 -7.58 14.67
CA PHE A 342 -0.28 -8.90 15.27
C PHE A 342 -1.11 -9.96 14.53
N PHE A 343 -2.43 -9.83 14.52
CA PHE A 343 -3.29 -10.84 13.89
C PHE A 343 -3.20 -10.78 12.37
N GLY A 344 -3.31 -9.59 11.79
CA GLY A 344 -3.36 -9.39 10.33
C GLY A 344 -2.04 -9.59 9.61
N ARG A 345 -0.89 -9.25 10.22
CA ARG A 345 0.43 -9.44 9.58
C ARG A 345 1.22 -10.64 10.09
N TYR A 346 1.14 -11.00 11.38
CA TYR A 346 1.89 -12.16 11.87
C TYR A 346 1.05 -13.44 11.82
N VAL A 347 -0.11 -13.48 12.47
CA VAL A 347 -0.92 -14.71 12.58
C VAL A 347 -1.42 -15.17 11.20
N VAL A 348 -2.07 -14.29 10.43
CA VAL A 348 -2.54 -14.61 9.07
C VAL A 348 -1.39 -15.06 8.17
N LEU A 349 -0.20 -14.46 8.31
CA LEU A 349 0.97 -14.82 7.52
C LEU A 349 1.49 -16.22 7.88
N ILE A 350 1.55 -16.58 9.17
CA ILE A 350 1.93 -17.94 9.60
C ILE A 350 1.00 -18.97 8.97
N PHE A 351 -0.32 -18.76 9.05
CA PHE A 351 -1.29 -19.62 8.40
C PHE A 351 -1.11 -19.65 6.87
N SER A 352 -0.76 -18.51 6.26
CA SER A 352 -0.47 -18.44 4.83
C SER A 352 0.75 -19.26 4.44
N TYR A 353 1.83 -19.24 5.23
CA TYR A 353 3.01 -20.07 5.00
C TYR A 353 2.69 -21.56 5.17
N ILE A 354 1.92 -21.94 6.20
CA ILE A 354 1.48 -23.33 6.37
C ILE A 354 0.66 -23.79 5.16
N GLY A 355 -0.33 -22.98 4.75
CA GLY A 355 -1.14 -23.25 3.57
C GLY A 355 -0.30 -23.37 2.30
N PHE A 356 0.66 -22.46 2.10
CA PHE A 356 1.59 -22.50 0.97
C PHE A 356 2.42 -23.80 0.94
N ILE A 357 2.99 -24.22 2.08
CA ILE A 357 3.78 -25.47 2.17
C ILE A 357 2.91 -26.69 1.86
N ILE A 358 1.68 -26.74 2.41
CA ILE A 358 0.73 -27.81 2.12
C ILE A 358 0.45 -27.88 0.61
N MET A 359 0.21 -26.74 -0.03
CA MET A 359 -0.04 -26.67 -1.47
C MET A 359 1.17 -27.07 -2.30
N LEU A 360 2.37 -26.65 -1.89
CA LEU A 360 3.62 -27.02 -2.57
C LEU A 360 3.85 -28.54 -2.56
N ILE A 361 3.46 -29.22 -1.48
CA ILE A 361 3.57 -30.69 -1.36
C ILE A 361 2.43 -31.41 -2.11
N LYS A 362 1.18 -30.98 -1.94
CA LYS A 362 0.01 -31.71 -2.44
C LYS A 362 -0.32 -31.42 -3.90
N GLN A 363 -0.24 -30.17 -4.33
CA GLN A 363 -0.70 -29.74 -5.64
C GLN A 363 0.05 -28.47 -6.10
N PRO A 364 1.33 -28.61 -6.49
CA PRO A 364 2.18 -27.48 -6.87
C PRO A 364 1.65 -26.71 -8.09
N SER A 365 0.81 -27.34 -8.92
CA SER A 365 0.14 -26.71 -10.08
C SER A 365 -0.76 -25.53 -9.71
N VAL A 366 -1.24 -25.44 -8.46
CA VAL A 366 -2.07 -24.32 -7.97
C VAL A 366 -1.25 -23.05 -7.75
N ILE A 367 0.06 -23.15 -7.49
CA ILE A 367 0.93 -21.99 -7.24
C ILE A 367 1.01 -21.08 -8.48
N HIS A 368 0.96 -21.67 -9.67
CA HIS A 368 0.91 -20.93 -10.92
C HIS A 368 -0.09 -21.60 -11.88
N PRO A 369 -1.33 -21.10 -11.99
CA PRO A 369 -2.40 -21.73 -12.77
C PRO A 369 -2.03 -21.95 -14.24
N LEU A 370 -1.18 -21.08 -14.81
CA LEU A 370 -0.62 -21.25 -16.16
C LEU A 370 0.39 -22.41 -16.26
N ILE A 371 1.11 -22.75 -15.18
CA ILE A 371 1.95 -23.98 -15.13
C ILE A 371 1.05 -25.20 -14.93
N GLY A 372 -0.02 -25.08 -14.13
CA GLY A 372 -1.00 -26.16 -13.95
C GLY A 372 -1.72 -26.56 -15.23
N LYS A 373 -2.04 -25.60 -16.11
CA LYS A 373 -2.64 -25.87 -17.43
C LYS A 373 -1.67 -26.52 -18.42
N ILE A 374 -0.36 -26.36 -18.22
CA ILE A 374 0.71 -27.01 -19.01
C ILE A 374 1.04 -28.39 -18.44
N ALA A 375 0.90 -28.59 -17.14
CA ALA A 375 1.25 -29.84 -16.45
C ALA A 375 0.12 -30.87 -16.42
N ASN A 376 -1.16 -30.45 -16.35
CA ASN A 376 -2.30 -31.35 -16.27
C ASN A 376 -3.23 -31.15 -17.48
N GLU A 377 -3.22 -32.10 -18.41
CA GLU A 377 -4.25 -32.19 -19.45
C GLU A 377 -5.60 -32.57 -18.82
N SER A 378 -6.62 -31.75 -19.11
CA SER A 378 -8.05 -32.10 -19.05
C SER A 378 -8.69 -32.45 -17.69
N ASP A 379 -8.30 -31.81 -16.59
CA ASP A 379 -9.15 -31.86 -15.39
C ASP A 379 -10.45 -31.08 -15.64
N LYS A 380 -11.59 -31.82 -15.74
CA LYS A 380 -12.97 -31.27 -15.79
C LYS A 380 -13.25 -30.19 -14.73
N PHE A 381 -12.44 -30.18 -13.67
CA PHE A 381 -12.36 -29.20 -12.60
C PHE A 381 -12.28 -27.73 -13.05
N PHE A 382 -11.57 -27.44 -14.15
CA PHE A 382 -11.29 -26.06 -14.59
C PHE A 382 -12.37 -25.43 -15.48
N ASN A 383 -13.46 -26.13 -15.76
CA ASN A 383 -14.47 -25.67 -16.73
C ASN A 383 -15.59 -24.81 -16.13
N TYR A 384 -15.60 -24.58 -14.82
CA TYR A 384 -16.57 -23.66 -14.21
C TYR A 384 -16.22 -22.20 -14.52
N PRO A 385 -17.13 -21.40 -15.12
CA PRO A 385 -16.86 -20.00 -15.46
C PRO A 385 -16.36 -19.16 -14.28
N SER A 386 -16.91 -19.37 -13.08
CA SER A 386 -16.49 -18.68 -11.85
C SER A 386 -15.03 -18.96 -11.48
N LEU A 387 -14.60 -20.22 -11.59
CA LEU A 387 -13.22 -20.61 -11.29
C LEU A 387 -12.25 -20.08 -12.35
N ILE A 388 -12.66 -20.00 -13.62
CA ILE A 388 -11.88 -19.37 -14.69
C ILE A 388 -11.65 -17.88 -14.38
N VAL A 389 -12.69 -17.15 -13.96
CA VAL A 389 -12.58 -15.74 -13.56
C VAL A 389 -11.64 -15.59 -12.35
N LEU A 390 -11.75 -16.46 -11.36
CA LEU A 390 -10.86 -16.46 -10.19
C LEU A 390 -9.39 -16.62 -10.61
N ASN A 391 -9.11 -17.54 -11.54
CA ASN A 391 -7.76 -17.78 -12.07
C ASN A 391 -7.20 -16.55 -12.81
N ILE A 392 -8.04 -15.87 -13.59
CA ILE A 392 -7.65 -14.63 -14.29
C ILE A 392 -7.31 -13.53 -13.28
N LEU A 393 -8.19 -13.31 -12.29
CA LEU A 393 -7.98 -12.30 -11.24
C LEU A 393 -6.71 -12.60 -10.42
N TYR A 394 -6.51 -13.85 -10.03
CA TYR A 394 -5.28 -14.28 -9.38
C TYR A 394 -4.06 -14.00 -10.24
N THR A 395 -4.09 -14.31 -11.53
CA THR A 395 -2.96 -14.10 -12.44
C THR A 395 -2.62 -12.61 -12.58
N ILE A 396 -3.63 -11.74 -12.67
CA ILE A 396 -3.43 -10.27 -12.70
C ILE A 396 -2.77 -9.79 -11.40
N LEU A 397 -3.27 -10.22 -10.23
CA LEU A 397 -2.68 -9.87 -8.94
C LEU A 397 -1.26 -10.41 -8.81
N LEU A 398 -1.02 -11.65 -9.23
CA LEU A 398 0.29 -12.30 -9.22
C LEU A 398 1.28 -11.52 -10.08
N ALA A 399 0.89 -11.11 -11.29
CA ALA A 399 1.74 -10.30 -12.17
C ALA A 399 2.13 -8.96 -11.53
N LEU A 400 1.19 -8.26 -10.87
CA LEU A 400 1.47 -7.02 -10.14
C LEU A 400 2.46 -7.24 -8.98
N VAL A 401 2.29 -8.33 -8.22
CA VAL A 401 3.18 -8.66 -7.10
C VAL A 401 4.56 -9.07 -7.59
N LEU A 402 4.66 -9.89 -8.64
CA LEU A 402 5.93 -10.33 -9.23
C LEU A 402 6.69 -9.17 -9.87
N PHE A 403 6.01 -8.25 -10.57
CA PHE A 403 6.61 -7.02 -11.08
C PHE A 403 7.28 -6.23 -9.94
N SER A 404 6.57 -6.09 -8.82
CA SER A 404 7.10 -5.41 -7.65
C SER A 404 8.29 -6.15 -7.02
N LEU A 405 8.20 -7.48 -6.90
CA LEU A 405 9.26 -8.33 -6.35
C LEU A 405 10.54 -8.21 -7.18
N GLN A 406 10.45 -8.30 -8.50
CA GLN A 406 11.57 -8.13 -9.42
C GLN A 406 12.21 -6.75 -9.28
N LYS A 407 11.39 -5.69 -9.25
CA LYS A 407 11.89 -4.31 -9.12
C LYS A 407 12.58 -4.08 -7.76
N THR A 408 12.08 -4.70 -6.70
CA THR A 408 12.67 -4.63 -5.36
C THR A 408 14.00 -5.40 -5.29
N ALA A 409 14.05 -6.61 -5.86
CA ALA A 409 15.26 -7.43 -5.89
C ALA A 409 16.43 -6.76 -6.64
N ARG A 410 16.13 -6.08 -7.75
CA ARG A 410 17.13 -5.29 -8.52
C ARG A 410 17.69 -4.13 -7.69
N LYS A 411 16.84 -3.37 -7.00
CA LYS A 411 17.27 -2.22 -6.18
C LYS A 411 18.08 -2.64 -4.95
N ASN A 412 17.79 -3.80 -4.39
CA ASN A 412 18.47 -4.34 -3.22
C ASN A 412 19.71 -5.20 -3.55
N SER A 413 20.16 -5.22 -4.82
CA SER A 413 21.42 -5.84 -5.25
C SER A 413 21.59 -7.32 -4.86
N ILE A 414 20.50 -8.10 -4.84
CA ILE A 414 20.59 -9.57 -4.82
C ILE A 414 20.78 -10.10 -6.25
N VAL A 415 20.37 -9.33 -7.28
CA VAL A 415 20.53 -9.67 -8.69
C VAL A 415 21.27 -8.51 -9.38
N PRO A 416 22.41 -8.75 -10.05
CA PRO A 416 23.14 -7.70 -10.75
C PRO A 416 22.28 -7.10 -11.88
N SER A 417 22.46 -5.81 -12.12
CA SER A 417 21.73 -4.96 -13.08
C SER A 417 22.01 -5.33 -14.53
#